data_AF-A0A1X0PAJ9-F1
#
_entry.id   AF-A0A1X0PAJ9-F1
#
_cell.length_a   1.000
_cell.length_b   1.000
_cell.length_c   1.000
_cell.angle_alpha   90.00
_cell.angle_beta   90.00
_cell.angle_gamma   90.00
#
_symmetry.space_group_name_H-M   'P 1'
#
loop_
_entity.id
_entity.type
_entity.pdbx_description
1 polymer ?
#
loop_
_entity_poly.entity_id
_entity_poly.type
_entity_poly.pdbx_seq_one_letter_code
_entity_poly.pdbx_strand_id
1 'polypeptide(L)'
;MDALEPVNEAERLKEEAEIRERDRKRQQEREERERRLAAERESEDRRRREEEERRIEEEKRRRRQEEEWRRLGTDIIQDLPPVPPSIVADGLVEAWYLDDETSKPTLRTASLKKGRRRDTPPVTLQQLKELGVVYFNVSLNDFTVVKQIVKERQYKHTDEIRVSQTCKDEQFLERWFQEHYNEDEQIRVVIDGSCYFDVRSKQDTWIRIHAQTGDLFIFPPGLYHRGTLDEDDFVAIYRIFQDSPRFAPFFRSDARAESQKVRLNYLMSLKKGNVAVELGFK
;
A
#
# COMPACT_ATOMS: atom_id res chain seq x y z
N MET A 1 0.22 95.30 -13.78
CA MET A 1 0.26 94.13 -14.67
C MET A 1 0.03 92.93 -13.78
N ASP A 2 -1.19 92.38 -13.78
CA ASP A 2 -1.39 91.00 -13.33
C ASP A 2 -2.64 90.47 -14.02
N ALA A 3 -2.39 89.68 -15.07
CA ALA A 3 -3.40 89.02 -15.87
C ALA A 3 -3.72 87.67 -15.21
N LEU A 4 -4.84 87.60 -14.50
CA LEU A 4 -5.40 86.33 -14.06
C LEU A 4 -6.12 85.71 -15.26
N GLU A 5 -5.46 84.75 -15.91
CA GLU A 5 -6.05 83.94 -16.98
C GLU A 5 -7.25 83.15 -16.44
N PRO A 6 -8.38 83.08 -17.17
CA PRO A 6 -9.50 82.25 -16.79
C PRO A 6 -9.12 80.80 -17.06
N VAL A 7 -8.72 80.06 -16.03
CA VAL A 7 -8.59 78.60 -16.12
C VAL A 7 -9.92 78.06 -16.64
N ASN A 8 -9.88 77.45 -17.82
CA ASN A 8 -11.04 77.00 -18.58
C ASN A 8 -11.85 76.02 -17.72
N GLU A 9 -13.09 76.37 -17.39
CA GLU A 9 -13.97 75.59 -16.51
C GLU A 9 -14.12 74.13 -16.98
N ALA A 10 -13.98 73.91 -18.30
CA ALA A 10 -13.96 72.58 -18.90
C ALA A 10 -12.74 71.72 -18.49
N GLU A 11 -11.57 72.33 -18.28
CA GLU A 11 -10.36 71.60 -17.83
C GLU A 11 -10.49 71.18 -16.37
N ARG A 12 -11.05 72.04 -15.52
CA ARG A 12 -11.34 71.72 -14.12
C ARG A 12 -12.34 70.57 -13.98
N LEU A 13 -13.42 70.58 -14.78
CA LEU A 13 -14.41 69.50 -14.79
C LEU A 13 -13.81 68.18 -15.29
N LYS A 14 -12.90 68.24 -16.25
CA LYS A 14 -12.18 67.06 -16.76
C LYS A 14 -11.21 66.49 -15.72
N GLU A 15 -10.48 67.35 -15.02
CA GLU A 15 -9.60 66.97 -13.92
C GLU A 15 -10.38 66.37 -12.74
N GLU A 16 -11.52 66.97 -12.36
CA GLU A 16 -12.41 66.41 -11.32
C GLU A 16 -12.98 65.04 -11.71
N ALA A 17 -13.32 64.83 -12.99
CA ALA A 17 -13.78 63.54 -13.49
C ALA A 17 -12.66 62.47 -13.45
N GLU A 18 -11.43 62.83 -13.80
CA GLU A 18 -10.27 61.94 -13.75
C GLU A 18 -9.90 61.55 -12.31
N ILE A 19 -10.00 62.50 -11.37
CA ILE A 19 -9.81 62.23 -9.93
C ILE A 19 -10.87 61.24 -9.43
N ARG A 20 -12.15 61.45 -9.77
CA ARG A 20 -13.24 60.52 -9.39
C ARG A 20 -13.04 59.14 -9.97
N GLU A 21 -12.58 59.03 -11.22
CA GLU A 21 -12.30 57.74 -11.84
C GLU A 21 -11.12 57.01 -11.17
N ARG A 22 -10.05 57.75 -10.85
CA ARG A 22 -8.91 57.21 -10.11
C ARG A 22 -9.29 56.75 -8.70
N ASP A 23 -10.15 57.48 -8.02
CA ASP A 23 -10.66 57.10 -6.70
C ASP A 23 -11.55 55.86 -6.77
N ARG A 24 -12.43 55.78 -7.78
CA ARG A 24 -13.25 54.58 -8.04
C ARG A 24 -12.35 53.36 -8.30
N LYS A 25 -11.30 53.50 -9.11
CA LYS A 25 -10.36 52.41 -9.41
C LYS A 25 -9.59 51.96 -8.17
N ARG A 26 -9.09 52.91 -7.37
CA ARG A 26 -8.42 52.61 -6.08
C ARG A 26 -9.35 51.89 -5.10
N GLN A 27 -10.63 52.26 -5.07
CA GLN A 27 -11.62 51.59 -4.24
C GLN A 27 -11.90 50.16 -4.73
N GLN A 28 -12.06 49.96 -6.04
CA GLN A 28 -12.24 48.62 -6.63
C GLN A 28 -11.04 47.70 -6.37
N GLU A 29 -9.81 48.20 -6.55
CA GLU A 29 -8.59 47.43 -6.28
C GLU A 29 -8.47 47.05 -4.79
N ARG A 30 -8.88 47.95 -3.88
CA ARG A 30 -8.91 47.69 -2.45
C ARG A 30 -9.93 46.61 -2.09
N GLU A 31 -11.15 46.71 -2.62
CA GLU A 31 -12.22 45.73 -2.40
C GLU A 31 -11.82 44.35 -2.96
N GLU A 32 -11.18 44.30 -4.13
CA GLU A 32 -10.69 43.04 -4.70
C GLU A 32 -9.58 42.41 -3.85
N ARG A 33 -8.65 43.23 -3.34
CA ARG A 33 -7.58 42.76 -2.44
C ARG A 33 -8.16 42.23 -1.13
N GLU A 34 -9.15 42.91 -0.55
CA GLU A 34 -9.85 42.46 0.65
C GLU A 34 -10.58 41.12 0.42
N ARG A 35 -11.24 40.95 -0.74
CA ARG A 35 -11.86 39.67 -1.13
C ARG A 35 -10.86 38.53 -1.29
N ARG A 36 -9.70 38.78 -1.93
CA ARG A 36 -8.65 37.77 -2.08
C ARG A 36 -8.09 37.32 -0.73
N LEU A 37 -7.80 38.28 0.16
CA LEU A 37 -7.33 37.98 1.52
C LEU A 37 -8.37 37.23 2.35
N ALA A 38 -9.66 37.53 2.20
CA ALA A 38 -10.73 36.80 2.86
C ALA A 38 -10.82 35.34 2.35
N ALA A 39 -10.75 35.13 1.03
CA ALA A 39 -10.78 33.80 0.43
C ALA A 39 -9.55 32.95 0.84
N GLU A 40 -8.37 33.56 0.93
CA GLU A 40 -7.15 32.88 1.38
C GLU A 40 -7.27 32.43 2.85
N ARG A 41 -7.78 33.30 3.74
CA ARG A 41 -8.05 32.95 5.15
C ARG A 41 -9.07 31.82 5.29
N GLU A 42 -10.17 31.87 4.53
CA GLU A 42 -11.15 30.78 4.53
C GLU A 42 -10.56 29.45 4.05
N SER A 43 -9.68 29.48 3.04
CA SER A 43 -8.97 28.29 2.55
C SER A 43 -8.00 27.73 3.61
N GLU A 44 -7.26 28.59 4.30
CA GLU A 44 -6.37 28.16 5.39
C GLU A 44 -7.15 27.58 6.57
N ASP A 45 -8.24 28.22 6.98
CA ASP A 45 -9.11 27.73 8.04
C ASP A 45 -9.75 26.38 7.68
N ARG A 46 -10.13 26.18 6.42
CA ARG A 46 -10.62 24.89 5.93
C ARG A 46 -9.55 23.81 6.01
N ARG A 47 -8.31 24.10 5.56
CA ARG A 47 -7.18 23.16 5.66
C ARG A 47 -6.88 22.79 7.11
N ARG A 48 -6.89 23.76 8.03
CA ARG A 48 -6.68 23.50 9.47
C ARG A 48 -7.76 22.60 10.06
N ARG A 49 -9.03 22.83 9.71
CA ARG A 49 -10.14 21.95 10.15
C ARG A 49 -10.00 20.54 9.60
N GLU A 50 -9.66 20.39 8.31
CA GLU A 50 -9.43 19.09 7.69
C GLU A 50 -8.23 18.34 8.32
N GLU A 51 -7.14 19.05 8.65
CA GLU A 51 -5.99 18.47 9.37
C GLU A 51 -6.34 18.07 10.81
N GLU A 52 -7.11 18.88 11.51
CA GLU A 52 -7.58 18.58 12.87
C GLU A 52 -8.53 17.38 12.89
N GLU A 53 -9.47 17.31 11.94
CA GLU A 53 -10.35 16.15 11.75
C GLU A 53 -9.55 14.87 11.45
N ARG A 54 -8.54 14.94 10.58
CA ARG A 54 -7.62 13.82 10.31
C ARG A 54 -6.88 13.36 11.55
N ARG A 55 -6.35 14.30 12.36
CA ARG A 55 -5.66 13.96 13.63
C ARG A 55 -6.60 13.29 14.62
N ILE A 56 -7.83 13.79 14.75
CA ILE A 56 -8.86 13.21 15.63
C ILE A 56 -9.25 11.81 15.14
N GLU A 57 -9.37 11.60 13.83
CA GLU A 57 -9.67 10.29 13.25
C GLU A 57 -8.51 9.29 13.43
N GLU A 58 -7.27 9.73 13.24
CA GLU A 58 -6.07 8.93 13.54
C GLU A 58 -6.00 8.56 15.03
N GLU A 59 -6.29 9.49 15.94
CA GLU A 59 -6.28 9.22 17.38
C GLU A 59 -7.41 8.27 17.78
N LYS A 60 -8.63 8.42 17.21
CA LYS A 60 -9.72 7.45 17.39
C LYS A 60 -9.35 6.08 16.85
N ARG A 61 -8.66 5.99 15.72
CA ARG A 61 -8.17 4.74 15.15
C ARG A 61 -7.11 4.10 16.04
N ARG A 62 -6.15 4.88 16.55
CA ARG A 62 -5.13 4.43 17.50
C ARG A 62 -5.79 3.89 18.78
N ARG A 63 -6.76 4.61 19.31
CA ARG A 63 -7.50 4.20 20.52
C ARG A 63 -8.32 2.93 20.29
N ARG A 64 -8.98 2.78 19.13
CA ARG A 64 -9.65 1.52 18.74
C ARG A 64 -8.67 0.37 18.61
N GLN A 65 -7.50 0.60 17.99
CA GLN A 65 -6.45 -0.41 17.90
C GLN A 65 -5.91 -0.78 19.29
N GLU A 66 -5.69 0.18 20.19
CA GLU A 66 -5.28 -0.08 21.57
C GLU A 66 -6.37 -0.84 22.35
N GLU A 67 -7.65 -0.52 22.13
CA GLU A 67 -8.79 -1.21 22.74
C GLU A 67 -8.99 -2.62 22.15
N GLU A 68 -8.76 -2.83 20.86
CA GLU A 68 -8.72 -4.15 20.21
C GLU A 68 -7.53 -4.96 20.71
N TRP A 69 -6.36 -4.34 20.87
CA TRP A 69 -5.17 -4.97 21.44
C TRP A 69 -5.37 -5.35 22.91
N ARG A 70 -6.04 -4.49 23.69
CA ARG A 70 -6.48 -4.80 25.06
C ARG A 70 -7.53 -5.91 25.08
N ARG A 71 -8.47 -5.93 24.14
CA ARG A 71 -9.45 -7.03 23.96
C ARG A 71 -8.80 -8.34 23.56
N LEU A 72 -7.69 -8.29 22.81
CA LEU A 72 -6.87 -9.44 22.45
C LEU A 72 -6.09 -10.02 23.65
N GLY A 73 -6.15 -9.36 24.81
CA GLY A 73 -5.79 -9.88 26.13
C GLY A 73 -4.31 -9.68 26.49
N THR A 74 -4.04 -9.14 27.67
CA THR A 74 -2.68 -8.94 28.20
C THR A 74 -2.07 -10.13 28.93
N ASP A 75 -2.80 -11.19 29.29
CA ASP A 75 -2.31 -12.13 30.32
C ASP A 75 -2.44 -13.64 30.02
N ILE A 76 -2.03 -14.08 28.82
CA ILE A 76 -1.43 -15.43 28.61
C ILE A 76 -0.28 -15.32 27.60
N ILE A 77 0.52 -14.26 27.71
CA ILE A 77 1.54 -13.96 26.71
C ILE A 77 2.89 -14.60 27.07
N GLN A 78 3.11 -15.11 28.29
CA GLN A 78 4.41 -15.71 28.65
C GLN A 78 4.60 -17.17 28.18
N ASP A 79 3.54 -17.87 27.76
CA ASP A 79 3.60 -19.32 27.50
C ASP A 79 3.01 -19.72 26.12
N LEU A 80 3.04 -18.79 25.16
CA LEU A 80 2.71 -19.16 23.79
C LEU A 80 3.79 -20.11 23.25
N PRO A 81 3.43 -21.31 22.77
CA PRO A 81 4.41 -22.22 22.19
C PRO A 81 5.12 -21.56 21.01
N PRO A 82 6.35 -22.00 20.67
CA PRO A 82 7.08 -21.47 19.53
C PRO A 82 6.22 -21.59 18.27
N VAL A 83 6.41 -20.66 17.32
CA VAL A 83 5.71 -20.72 16.03
C VAL A 83 5.83 -22.13 15.46
N PRO A 84 4.70 -22.80 15.12
CA PRO A 84 4.74 -24.14 14.59
C PRO A 84 5.60 -24.19 13.31
N PRO A 85 6.18 -25.35 12.96
CA PRO A 85 6.90 -25.45 11.70
C PRO A 85 5.96 -25.11 10.55
N SER A 86 6.52 -24.43 9.56
CA SER A 86 5.81 -24.09 8.33
C SER A 86 5.31 -25.35 7.63
N ILE A 87 4.12 -25.27 7.03
CA ILE A 87 3.55 -26.42 6.32
C ILE A 87 4.28 -26.57 4.99
N VAL A 88 4.81 -27.77 4.76
CA VAL A 88 5.46 -28.17 3.50
C VAL A 88 4.72 -29.30 2.79
N ALA A 89 3.54 -29.70 3.29
CA ALA A 89 2.73 -30.74 2.68
C ALA A 89 2.12 -30.25 1.36
N ASP A 90 2.51 -30.88 0.26
CA ASP A 90 1.99 -30.56 -1.06
C ASP A 90 0.48 -30.86 -1.15
N GLY A 91 -0.26 -30.08 -1.94
CA GLY A 91 -1.69 -30.25 -2.19
C GLY A 91 -2.63 -29.38 -1.34
N LEU A 92 -2.10 -28.62 -0.37
CA LEU A 92 -2.88 -27.64 0.38
C LEU A 92 -3.02 -26.29 -0.32
N VAL A 93 -2.03 -25.94 -1.13
CA VAL A 93 -1.99 -24.68 -1.89
C VAL A 93 -1.74 -25.01 -3.35
N GLU A 94 -2.54 -24.45 -4.25
CA GLU A 94 -2.29 -24.56 -5.68
C GLU A 94 -1.25 -23.51 -6.11
N ALA A 95 -0.12 -23.95 -6.67
CA ALA A 95 0.87 -23.08 -7.27
C ALA A 95 1.39 -23.63 -8.61
N TRP A 96 1.66 -22.75 -9.57
CA TRP A 96 2.10 -23.14 -10.92
C TRP A 96 2.88 -22.03 -11.63
N TYR A 97 3.60 -22.38 -12.69
CA TYR A 97 4.27 -21.39 -13.54
C TYR A 97 3.28 -20.72 -14.50
N LEU A 98 3.44 -19.40 -14.67
CA LEU A 98 2.60 -18.64 -15.59
C LEU A 98 3.01 -18.82 -17.06
N ASP A 99 2.01 -18.74 -17.93
CA ASP A 99 2.18 -18.63 -19.38
C ASP A 99 2.55 -17.20 -19.82
N ASP A 100 2.88 -17.03 -21.10
CA ASP A 100 3.35 -15.76 -21.67
C ASP A 100 2.25 -14.68 -21.75
N GLU A 101 0.97 -15.07 -21.68
CA GLU A 101 -0.18 -14.18 -21.79
C GLU A 101 -0.56 -13.56 -20.44
N THR A 102 -0.49 -14.35 -19.38
CA THR A 102 -0.79 -13.93 -18.00
C THR A 102 0.41 -13.33 -17.27
N SER A 103 1.63 -13.64 -17.74
CA SER A 103 2.89 -13.07 -17.21
C SER A 103 3.18 -11.63 -17.65
N LYS A 104 2.33 -11.01 -18.48
CA LYS A 104 2.52 -9.62 -18.94
C LYS A 104 2.61 -8.66 -17.74
N PRO A 105 3.39 -7.56 -17.86
CA PRO A 105 3.63 -6.63 -16.76
C PRO A 105 2.44 -5.71 -16.45
N THR A 106 1.49 -5.57 -17.40
CA THR A 106 0.31 -4.72 -17.25
C THR A 106 -0.88 -5.56 -16.80
N LEU A 107 -1.66 -5.04 -15.85
CA LEU A 107 -2.88 -5.70 -15.39
C LEU A 107 -3.89 -5.75 -16.53
N ARG A 108 -4.40 -6.95 -16.82
CA ARG A 108 -5.36 -7.21 -17.88
C ARG A 108 -6.38 -8.24 -17.41
N THR A 109 -7.48 -8.40 -18.14
CA THR A 109 -8.45 -9.48 -17.89
C THR A 109 -7.80 -10.87 -17.91
N ALA A 110 -6.76 -11.06 -18.73
CA ALA A 110 -5.97 -12.30 -18.74
C ALA A 110 -5.24 -12.54 -17.39
N SER A 111 -4.80 -11.49 -16.70
CA SER A 111 -4.11 -11.58 -15.41
C SER A 111 -4.99 -12.15 -14.30
N LEU A 112 -6.33 -12.03 -14.42
CA LEU A 112 -7.31 -12.58 -13.48
C LEU A 112 -7.53 -14.08 -13.66
N LYS A 113 -7.08 -14.67 -14.77
CA LYS A 113 -7.25 -16.10 -15.05
C LYS A 113 -6.11 -16.91 -14.43
N LYS A 114 -6.30 -18.23 -14.30
CA LYS A 114 -5.24 -19.12 -13.80
C LYS A 114 -3.91 -18.99 -14.57
N GLY A 115 -3.93 -18.97 -15.91
CA GLY A 115 -2.73 -18.72 -16.71
C GLY A 115 -1.64 -19.79 -16.62
N ARG A 116 -2.02 -21.05 -16.38
CA ARG A 116 -1.06 -22.15 -16.15
C ARG A 116 -0.31 -22.51 -17.44
N ARG A 117 1.02 -22.41 -17.39
CA ARG A 117 1.90 -22.87 -18.47
C ARG A 117 1.77 -24.39 -18.66
N ARG A 118 1.68 -24.82 -19.91
CA ARG A 118 1.65 -26.24 -20.27
C ARG A 118 3.03 -26.86 -20.05
N ASP A 119 3.05 -28.15 -19.71
CA ASP A 119 4.26 -28.97 -19.60
C ASP A 119 5.28 -28.50 -18.55
N THR A 120 4.86 -27.73 -17.55
CA THR A 120 5.71 -27.38 -16.41
C THR A 120 5.48 -28.32 -15.23
N PRO A 121 6.54 -28.67 -14.47
CA PRO A 121 6.40 -29.45 -13.25
C PRO A 121 5.50 -28.71 -12.25
N PRO A 122 4.79 -29.44 -11.37
CA PRO A 122 4.05 -28.82 -10.26
C PRO A 122 5.03 -28.04 -9.36
N VAL A 123 4.58 -26.88 -8.88
CA VAL A 123 5.34 -26.12 -7.89
C VAL A 123 4.99 -26.67 -6.51
N THR A 124 6.01 -27.03 -5.74
CA THR A 124 5.85 -27.56 -4.38
C THR A 124 5.97 -26.46 -3.34
N LEU A 125 5.40 -26.67 -2.15
CA LEU A 125 5.60 -25.73 -1.03
C LEU A 125 7.06 -25.66 -0.61
N GLN A 126 7.80 -26.75 -0.75
CA GLN A 126 9.25 -26.75 -0.53
C GLN A 126 9.98 -25.79 -1.48
N GLN A 127 9.57 -25.73 -2.75
CA GLN A 127 10.14 -24.80 -3.71
C GLN A 127 9.84 -23.33 -3.33
N LEU A 128 8.63 -23.04 -2.85
CA LEU A 128 8.27 -21.71 -2.34
C LEU A 128 9.09 -21.37 -1.07
N LYS A 129 9.28 -22.33 -0.17
CA LYS A 129 10.11 -22.18 1.03
C LYS A 129 11.56 -21.88 0.69
N GLU A 130 12.11 -22.48 -0.37
CA GLU A 130 13.46 -22.15 -0.86
C GLU A 130 13.57 -20.70 -1.34
N LEU A 131 12.51 -20.13 -1.93
CA LEU A 131 12.40 -18.71 -2.27
C LEU A 131 12.19 -17.82 -1.04
N GLY A 132 11.92 -18.41 0.12
CA GLY A 132 11.65 -17.71 1.38
C GLY A 132 10.17 -17.43 1.63
N VAL A 133 9.29 -17.88 0.73
CA VAL A 133 7.83 -17.77 0.91
C VAL A 133 7.40 -18.88 1.85
N VAL A 134 6.83 -18.51 3.00
CA VAL A 134 6.42 -19.45 4.03
C VAL A 134 4.91 -19.51 4.14
N TYR A 135 4.37 -20.72 4.23
CA TYR A 135 2.94 -20.98 4.27
C TYR A 135 2.49 -21.56 5.62
N PHE A 136 1.33 -21.10 6.07
CA PHE A 136 0.57 -21.64 7.19
C PHE A 136 -0.90 -21.70 6.81
N ASN A 137 -1.57 -22.80 7.17
CA ASN A 137 -3.02 -22.88 7.13
C ASN A 137 -3.56 -22.45 8.50
N VAL A 138 -4.37 -21.40 8.53
CA VAL A 138 -4.91 -20.82 9.77
C VAL A 138 -6.42 -20.92 9.80
N SER A 139 -6.96 -21.31 10.96
CA SER A 139 -8.40 -21.26 11.20
C SER A 139 -8.81 -19.82 11.51
N LEU A 140 -9.82 -19.31 10.82
CA LEU A 140 -10.36 -17.97 11.11
C LEU A 140 -11.04 -17.89 12.48
N ASN A 141 -11.36 -19.03 13.10
CA ASN A 141 -11.87 -19.08 14.47
C ASN A 141 -10.73 -19.06 15.51
N ASP A 142 -9.48 -19.31 15.10
CA ASP A 142 -8.32 -19.38 15.98
C ASP A 142 -7.08 -18.70 15.37
N PHE A 143 -6.89 -17.45 15.75
CA PHE A 143 -5.73 -16.63 15.34
C PHE A 143 -4.48 -16.87 16.21
N THR A 144 -4.42 -17.92 17.02
CA THR A 144 -3.29 -18.17 17.94
C THR A 144 -1.95 -18.25 17.21
N VAL A 145 -1.89 -18.93 16.06
CA VAL A 145 -0.67 -19.02 15.24
C VAL A 145 -0.24 -17.64 14.72
N VAL A 146 -1.21 -16.82 14.29
CA VAL A 146 -0.93 -15.46 13.82
C VAL A 146 -0.36 -14.61 14.95
N LYS A 147 -0.95 -14.68 16.15
CA LYS A 147 -0.47 -13.96 17.34
C LYS A 147 0.95 -14.40 17.75
N GLN A 148 1.25 -15.70 17.68
CA GLN A 148 2.58 -16.24 17.94
C GLN A 148 3.61 -15.65 16.98
N ILE A 149 3.31 -15.69 15.67
CA ILE A 149 4.17 -15.14 14.62
C ILE A 149 4.40 -13.63 14.84
N VAL A 150 3.33 -12.88 15.12
CA VAL A 150 3.40 -11.43 15.43
C VAL A 150 4.32 -11.14 16.60
N LYS A 151 4.21 -11.93 17.67
CA LYS A 151 5.02 -11.74 18.86
C LYS A 151 6.49 -12.12 18.63
N GLU A 152 6.75 -13.30 18.06
CA GLU A 152 8.10 -13.84 17.87
C GLU A 152 8.91 -12.99 16.88
N ARG A 153 8.27 -12.53 15.80
CA ARG A 153 8.89 -11.68 14.78
C ARG A 153 8.78 -10.17 15.05
N GLN A 154 8.15 -9.77 16.16
CA GLN A 154 7.98 -8.39 16.60
C GLN A 154 7.31 -7.47 15.57
N TYR A 155 6.25 -7.95 14.90
CA TYR A 155 5.49 -7.11 13.96
C TYR A 155 4.70 -6.03 14.69
N LYS A 156 4.72 -4.79 14.17
CA LYS A 156 4.19 -3.61 14.88
C LYS A 156 2.91 -3.06 14.26
N HIS A 157 2.66 -3.34 12.98
CA HIS A 157 1.58 -2.70 12.24
C HIS A 157 0.69 -3.75 11.59
N THR A 158 -0.61 -3.50 11.63
CA THR A 158 -1.63 -4.33 11.01
C THR A 158 -2.69 -3.48 10.34
N ASP A 159 -3.23 -3.98 9.23
CA ASP A 159 -4.47 -3.48 8.67
C ASP A 159 -5.22 -4.57 7.89
N GLU A 160 -6.47 -4.26 7.55
CA GLU A 160 -7.32 -5.11 6.74
C GLU A 160 -7.66 -4.36 5.46
N ILE A 161 -7.54 -5.05 4.32
CA ILE A 161 -7.99 -4.55 3.03
C ILE A 161 -9.06 -5.47 2.47
N ARG A 162 -10.07 -4.87 1.84
CA ARG A 162 -11.06 -5.58 1.02
C ARG A 162 -10.91 -5.10 -0.41
N VAL A 163 -10.71 -6.04 -1.33
CA VAL A 163 -10.34 -5.76 -2.71
C VAL A 163 -11.33 -6.43 -3.65
N SER A 164 -11.84 -5.66 -4.62
CA SER A 164 -12.62 -6.12 -5.78
C SER A 164 -12.34 -5.20 -6.97
N GLN A 165 -12.77 -5.55 -8.18
CA GLN A 165 -12.70 -4.64 -9.33
C GLN A 165 -13.47 -3.33 -9.11
N THR A 166 -14.47 -3.34 -8.23
CA THR A 166 -15.26 -2.15 -7.86
C THR A 166 -14.69 -1.37 -6.66
N CYS A 167 -13.43 -1.62 -6.30
CA CYS A 167 -12.76 -0.90 -5.23
C CYS A 167 -12.80 0.62 -5.41
N LYS A 168 -12.98 1.35 -4.30
CA LYS A 168 -13.01 2.83 -4.30
C LYS A 168 -11.69 3.46 -4.75
N ASP A 169 -10.57 2.76 -4.56
CA ASP A 169 -9.26 3.18 -5.05
C ASP A 169 -8.98 2.49 -6.39
N GLU A 170 -9.36 3.16 -7.48
CA GLU A 170 -9.27 2.65 -8.86
C GLU A 170 -7.83 2.25 -9.23
N GLN A 171 -6.83 2.87 -8.62
CA GLN A 171 -5.42 2.60 -8.89
C GLN A 171 -4.82 1.53 -7.98
N PHE A 172 -5.53 1.08 -6.94
CA PHE A 172 -4.99 0.10 -6.00
C PHE A 172 -4.60 -1.20 -6.70
N LEU A 173 -5.46 -1.72 -7.58
CA LEU A 173 -5.22 -2.96 -8.31
C LEU A 173 -3.98 -2.87 -9.20
N GLU A 174 -3.81 -1.76 -9.91
CA GLU A 174 -2.63 -1.52 -10.75
C GLU A 174 -1.34 -1.49 -9.91
N ARG A 175 -1.36 -0.77 -8.78
CA ARG A 175 -0.20 -0.69 -7.87
C ARG A 175 0.10 -2.03 -7.20
N TRP A 176 -0.93 -2.80 -6.86
CA TRP A 176 -0.76 -4.13 -6.26
C TRP A 176 -0.21 -5.15 -7.28
N PHE A 177 -0.59 -5.01 -8.54
CA PHE A 177 -0.14 -5.87 -9.64
C PHE A 177 1.22 -5.48 -10.22
N GLN A 178 1.64 -4.22 -10.09
CA GLN A 178 2.95 -3.81 -10.56
C GLN A 178 4.04 -4.59 -9.82
N GLU A 179 5.00 -5.17 -10.54
CA GLU A 179 6.06 -5.99 -9.92
C GLU A 179 6.95 -5.18 -8.97
N HIS A 180 7.08 -5.67 -7.74
CA HIS A 180 7.81 -4.97 -6.69
C HIS A 180 8.35 -5.91 -5.61
N TYR A 181 9.20 -5.40 -4.72
CA TYR A 181 9.51 -6.03 -3.43
C TYR A 181 9.33 -5.02 -2.30
N ASN A 182 9.47 -5.49 -1.07
CA ASN A 182 9.40 -4.64 0.13
C ASN A 182 10.66 -4.80 0.98
N GLU A 183 10.99 -3.76 1.75
CA GLU A 183 12.14 -3.75 2.67
C GLU A 183 11.95 -4.67 3.87
N ASP A 184 10.69 -4.85 4.29
CA ASP A 184 10.32 -5.69 5.42
C ASP A 184 9.64 -6.98 4.96
N GLU A 185 9.59 -7.95 5.87
CA GLU A 185 8.74 -9.12 5.72
C GLU A 185 7.27 -8.70 5.64
N GLN A 186 6.51 -9.44 4.81
CA GLN A 186 5.10 -9.17 4.62
C GLN A 186 4.27 -10.39 4.91
N ILE A 187 3.37 -10.30 5.89
CA ILE A 187 2.38 -11.34 6.13
C ILE A 187 1.06 -10.95 5.49
N ARG A 188 0.45 -11.92 4.83
CA ARG A 188 -0.88 -11.84 4.24
C ARG A 188 -1.69 -13.01 4.74
N VAL A 189 -2.75 -12.74 5.48
CA VAL A 189 -3.77 -13.73 5.85
C VAL A 189 -4.99 -13.45 5.00
N VAL A 190 -5.41 -14.41 4.17
CA VAL A 190 -6.67 -14.30 3.44
C VAL A 190 -7.79 -14.67 4.39
N ILE A 191 -8.65 -13.70 4.70
CA ILE A 191 -9.74 -13.85 5.67
C ILE A 191 -11.11 -14.00 5.00
N ASP A 192 -11.21 -13.67 3.71
CA ASP A 192 -12.40 -13.92 2.88
C ASP A 192 -12.02 -13.90 1.38
N GLY A 193 -12.78 -14.59 0.55
CA GLY A 193 -12.56 -14.69 -0.90
C GLY A 193 -11.23 -15.35 -1.28
N SER A 194 -10.67 -14.92 -2.42
CA SER A 194 -9.44 -15.48 -2.99
C SER A 194 -8.71 -14.53 -3.94
N CYS A 195 -7.42 -14.75 -4.12
CA CYS A 195 -6.58 -13.94 -4.99
C CYS A 195 -5.34 -14.70 -5.47
N TYR A 196 -4.60 -14.10 -6.39
CA TYR A 196 -3.28 -14.59 -6.81
C TYR A 196 -2.15 -13.74 -6.22
N PHE A 197 -1.12 -14.43 -5.73
CA PHE A 197 0.20 -13.85 -5.52
C PHE A 197 1.17 -14.44 -6.54
N ASP A 198 1.80 -13.59 -7.34
CA ASP A 198 2.86 -14.03 -8.24
C ASP A 198 4.22 -13.70 -7.61
N VAL A 199 5.16 -14.65 -7.63
CA VAL A 199 6.53 -14.49 -7.13
C VAL A 199 7.55 -14.90 -8.18
N ARG A 200 8.74 -14.30 -8.14
CA ARG A 200 9.85 -14.69 -9.04
C ARG A 200 10.58 -15.93 -8.53
N SER A 201 10.75 -16.91 -9.41
CA SER A 201 11.58 -18.09 -9.20
C SER A 201 13.08 -17.75 -9.21
N LYS A 202 13.93 -18.75 -8.90
CA LYS A 202 15.40 -18.65 -9.04
C LYS A 202 15.85 -18.31 -10.47
N GLN A 203 15.05 -18.70 -11.47
CA GLN A 203 15.30 -18.45 -12.90
C GLN A 203 14.58 -17.19 -13.39
N ASP A 204 14.09 -16.35 -12.48
CA ASP A 204 13.36 -15.13 -12.78
C ASP A 204 12.09 -15.36 -13.63
N THR A 205 11.46 -16.54 -13.46
CA THR A 205 10.15 -16.87 -14.05
C THR A 205 9.04 -16.69 -13.02
N TRP A 206 7.83 -16.40 -13.47
CA TRP A 206 6.69 -16.23 -12.57
C TRP A 206 6.12 -17.56 -12.09
N ILE A 207 5.95 -17.65 -10.78
CA ILE A 207 5.16 -18.66 -10.09
C ILE A 207 3.93 -17.96 -9.52
N ARG A 208 2.74 -18.43 -9.90
CA ARG A 208 1.47 -18.00 -9.35
C ARG A 208 1.06 -18.91 -8.21
N ILE A 209 0.60 -18.30 -7.11
CA ILE A 209 0.06 -18.94 -5.92
C ILE A 209 -1.40 -18.54 -5.84
N HIS A 210 -2.32 -19.51 -5.81
CA HIS A 210 -3.74 -19.24 -5.52
C HIS A 210 -3.94 -19.26 -4.01
N ALA A 211 -4.22 -18.08 -3.45
CA ALA A 211 -4.46 -17.91 -2.03
C ALA A 211 -5.95 -17.82 -1.78
N GLN A 212 -6.44 -18.64 -0.86
CA GLN A 212 -7.85 -18.74 -0.48
C GLN A 212 -8.03 -18.47 1.01
N THR A 213 -9.28 -18.29 1.41
CA THR A 213 -9.65 -18.06 2.82
C THR A 213 -9.02 -19.10 3.75
N GLY A 214 -8.31 -18.62 4.78
CA GLY A 214 -7.56 -19.46 5.73
C GLY A 214 -6.07 -19.62 5.38
N ASP A 215 -5.62 -19.15 4.21
CA ASP A 215 -4.21 -19.18 3.87
C ASP A 215 -3.45 -17.99 4.45
N LEU A 216 -2.31 -18.28 5.08
CA LEU A 216 -1.35 -17.29 5.54
C LEU A 216 -0.03 -17.49 4.80
N PHE A 217 0.41 -16.44 4.11
CA PHE A 217 1.71 -16.37 3.47
C PHE A 217 2.60 -15.32 4.12
N ILE A 218 3.87 -15.66 4.31
CA ILE A 218 4.94 -14.72 4.69
C ILE A 218 5.89 -14.59 3.51
N PHE A 219 6.01 -13.37 2.98
CA PHE A 219 6.95 -13.04 1.91
C PHE A 219 8.23 -12.45 2.52
N PRO A 220 9.41 -12.91 2.07
CA PRO A 220 10.68 -12.42 2.57
C PRO A 220 11.00 -11.03 2.00
N PRO A 221 11.83 -10.23 2.69
CA PRO A 221 12.33 -8.97 2.16
C PRO A 221 13.08 -9.16 0.85
N GLY A 222 12.92 -8.24 -0.11
CA GLY A 222 13.68 -8.25 -1.36
C GLY A 222 13.25 -9.29 -2.42
N LEU A 223 12.25 -10.15 -2.14
CA LEU A 223 11.62 -11.02 -3.16
C LEU A 223 10.70 -10.20 -4.05
N TYR A 224 10.90 -10.28 -5.37
CA TYR A 224 9.96 -9.71 -6.33
C TYR A 224 8.65 -10.51 -6.36
N HIS A 225 7.55 -9.78 -6.19
CA HIS A 225 6.20 -10.30 -6.21
C HIS A 225 5.21 -9.25 -6.73
N ARG A 226 3.98 -9.70 -6.92
CA ARG A 226 2.80 -8.87 -7.18
C ARG A 226 1.55 -9.61 -6.75
N GLY A 227 0.44 -8.90 -6.56
CA GLY A 227 -0.85 -9.52 -6.30
C GLY A 227 -1.92 -9.07 -7.29
N THR A 228 -2.91 -9.91 -7.52
CA THR A 228 -4.09 -9.60 -8.32
C THR A 228 -5.28 -10.40 -7.81
N LEU A 229 -6.48 -9.92 -8.12
CA LEU A 229 -7.69 -10.72 -8.00
C LEU A 229 -7.63 -11.92 -8.94
N ASP A 230 -8.40 -12.94 -8.61
CA ASP A 230 -8.77 -14.01 -9.53
C ASP A 230 -10.14 -13.73 -10.18
N GLU A 231 -10.75 -14.75 -10.78
CA GLU A 231 -12.04 -14.61 -11.48
C GLU A 231 -13.23 -14.43 -10.51
N ASP A 232 -13.07 -14.69 -9.21
CA ASP A 232 -14.11 -14.50 -8.19
C ASP A 232 -14.24 -13.02 -7.75
N ASP A 233 -13.30 -12.18 -8.17
CA ASP A 233 -13.36 -10.71 -8.07
C ASP A 233 -13.48 -10.15 -6.64
N PHE A 234 -13.11 -10.95 -5.63
CA PHE A 234 -13.18 -10.49 -4.25
C PHE A 234 -12.16 -11.18 -3.35
N VAL A 235 -11.46 -10.38 -2.55
CA VAL A 235 -10.62 -10.87 -1.45
C VAL A 235 -10.60 -9.90 -0.28
N ALA A 236 -10.64 -10.41 0.93
CA ALA A 236 -10.29 -9.68 2.14
C ALA A 236 -8.97 -10.23 2.70
N ILE A 237 -8.01 -9.35 2.93
CA ILE A 237 -6.67 -9.71 3.37
C ILE A 237 -6.31 -8.93 4.62
N TYR A 238 -5.96 -9.65 5.68
CA TYR A 238 -5.33 -9.08 6.85
C TYR A 238 -3.81 -9.02 6.63
N ARG A 239 -3.25 -7.82 6.65
CA ARG A 239 -1.84 -7.55 6.38
C ARG A 239 -1.13 -7.21 7.67
N ILE A 240 0.06 -7.75 7.82
CA ILE A 240 0.92 -7.50 8.98
C ILE A 240 2.29 -7.06 8.48
N PHE A 241 2.83 -6.01 9.09
CA PHE A 241 4.09 -5.38 8.75
C PHE A 241 4.98 -5.24 9.97
N GLN A 242 6.30 -5.28 9.73
CA GLN A 242 7.30 -5.13 10.78
C GLN A 242 7.49 -3.67 11.19
N ASP A 243 8.18 -2.88 10.37
CA ASP A 243 8.53 -1.50 10.69
C ASP A 243 7.80 -0.50 9.77
N SER A 244 7.58 -0.86 8.51
CA SER A 244 6.85 -0.03 7.55
C SER A 244 5.36 0.05 7.90
N PRO A 245 4.80 1.24 8.22
CA PRO A 245 3.42 1.36 8.68
C PRO A 245 2.38 1.19 7.55
N ARG A 246 2.82 1.17 6.29
CA ARG A 246 1.98 1.04 5.10
C ARG A 246 2.76 0.43 3.94
N PHE A 247 2.03 0.09 2.87
CA PHE A 247 2.60 -0.35 1.60
C PHE A 247 3.55 0.72 1.02
N ALA A 248 4.85 0.42 1.03
CA ALA A 248 5.93 1.27 0.53
C ALA A 248 6.94 0.42 -0.27
N PRO A 249 6.55 -0.07 -1.45
CA PRO A 249 7.34 -1.02 -2.20
C PRO A 249 8.47 -0.35 -3.01
N PHE A 250 9.48 -1.13 -3.35
CA PHE A 250 10.43 -0.83 -4.42
C PHE A 250 9.97 -1.53 -5.69
N PHE A 251 9.53 -0.74 -6.67
CA PHE A 251 9.12 -1.26 -7.97
C PHE A 251 10.34 -1.69 -8.77
N ARG A 252 10.22 -2.82 -9.48
CA ARG A 252 11.31 -3.34 -10.33
C ARG A 252 11.71 -2.39 -11.44
N SER A 253 10.80 -1.51 -11.87
CA SER A 253 11.05 -0.47 -12.86
C SER A 253 11.95 0.67 -12.35
N ASP A 254 12.17 0.79 -11.03
CA ASP A 254 13.12 1.78 -10.49
C ASP A 254 14.56 1.29 -10.76
N ALA A 255 15.38 2.13 -11.38
CA ALA A 255 16.78 1.84 -11.68
C ALA A 255 17.61 1.50 -10.43
N ARG A 256 17.17 1.93 -9.24
CA ARG A 256 17.83 1.66 -7.95
C ARG A 256 17.35 0.37 -7.29
N ALA A 257 16.34 -0.31 -7.84
CA ALA A 257 15.73 -1.48 -7.19
C ALA A 257 16.74 -2.62 -6.99
N GLU A 258 17.62 -2.87 -7.95
CA GLU A 258 18.63 -3.95 -7.85
C GLU A 258 19.82 -3.61 -6.95
N SER A 259 20.07 -2.33 -6.67
CA SER A 259 21.21 -1.89 -5.84
C SER A 259 20.86 -1.71 -4.36
N GLN A 260 19.59 -1.83 -3.98
CA GLN A 260 19.19 -1.74 -2.57
C GLN A 260 19.80 -2.87 -1.74
N LYS A 261 20.22 -2.53 -0.52
CA LYS A 261 20.84 -3.49 0.41
C LYS A 261 19.94 -4.70 0.69
N VAL A 262 18.63 -4.48 0.86
CA VAL A 262 17.66 -5.56 1.08
C VAL A 262 17.62 -6.56 -0.07
N ARG A 263 17.67 -6.05 -1.32
CA ARG A 263 17.65 -6.88 -2.52
C ARG A 263 18.95 -7.68 -2.66
N LEU A 264 20.09 -7.06 -2.41
CA LEU A 264 21.38 -7.73 -2.42
C LEU A 264 21.46 -8.84 -1.36
N ASN A 265 20.96 -8.58 -0.15
CA ASN A 265 20.88 -9.58 0.92
C ASN A 265 20.00 -10.76 0.52
N TYR A 266 18.82 -10.51 -0.05
CA TYR A 266 17.94 -11.55 -0.57
C TYR A 266 18.64 -12.44 -1.60
N LEU A 267 19.36 -11.83 -2.56
CA LEU A 267 20.11 -12.58 -3.58
C LEU A 267 21.25 -13.42 -2.98
N MET A 268 21.90 -12.96 -1.91
CA MET A 268 22.89 -13.77 -1.18
C MET A 268 22.24 -14.97 -0.52
N SER A 269 21.10 -14.80 0.16
CA SER A 269 20.35 -15.91 0.76
C SER A 269 19.85 -16.89 -0.29
N LEU A 270 19.41 -16.39 -1.45
CA LEU A 270 18.93 -17.23 -2.55
C LEU A 270 20.03 -18.14 -3.11
N LYS A 271 21.29 -17.65 -3.15
CA LYS A 271 22.46 -18.45 -3.56
C LYS A 271 22.81 -19.56 -2.57
N LYS A 272 22.51 -19.39 -1.28
CA LYS A 272 22.71 -20.43 -0.26
C LYS A 272 21.67 -21.56 -0.36
N GLY A 273 20.58 -21.35 -1.08
CA GLY A 273 19.65 -22.40 -1.51
C GLY A 273 18.29 -22.37 -0.82
N ASN A 274 18.21 -21.98 0.46
CA ASN A 274 16.96 -21.90 1.21
C ASN A 274 16.85 -20.58 1.99
N VAL A 275 16.12 -19.62 1.42
CA VAL A 275 15.95 -18.29 2.02
C VAL A 275 15.15 -18.36 3.32
N ALA A 276 14.13 -19.21 3.42
CA ALA A 276 13.30 -19.29 4.63
C ALA A 276 14.12 -19.73 5.86
N VAL A 277 15.03 -20.69 5.69
CA VAL A 277 15.93 -21.16 6.75
C VAL A 277 16.90 -20.06 7.17
N GLU A 278 17.45 -19.30 6.22
CA GLU A 278 18.31 -18.14 6.52
C GLU A 278 17.56 -17.03 7.28
N LEU A 279 16.25 -16.93 7.10
CA LEU A 279 15.36 -16.04 7.85
C LEU A 279 14.86 -16.64 9.17
N GLY A 280 15.35 -17.82 9.56
CA GLY A 280 15.03 -18.45 10.84
C GLY A 280 13.76 -19.29 10.86
N PHE A 281 13.12 -19.54 9.72
CA PHE A 281 11.98 -20.46 9.66
C PHE A 281 12.46 -21.92 9.66
N LYS A 282 11.84 -22.72 10.52
CA LYS A 282 12.03 -24.18 10.59
C LYS A 282 11.09 -24.90 9.62
#